data_AF-A0A7G8XDU8-F1
#
_entry.id   AF-A0A7G8XDU8-F1
#
_cell.length_a   1.000
_cell.length_b   1.000
_cell.length_c   1.000
_cell.angle_alpha   90.00
_cell.angle_beta   90.00
_cell.angle_gamma   90.00
#
_symmetry.space_group_name_H-M   'P 1'
#
loop_
_entity.id
_entity.type
_entity.pdbx_description
1 polymer ?
#
loop_
_entity_poly.entity_id
_entity_poly.type
_entity_poly.pdbx_seq_one_letter_code
_entity_poly.pdbx_strand_id
1 'polypeptide(L)' 'MNLVANCKRCGKPLKSDMSIRAGYGSVCKRKQVAEAEAEFERIQITIFEVIEYQERVAV' A
#
# COMPACT_ATOMS: atom_id res chain seq x y z
N MET A 1 -6.23 20.10 24.31
CA MET A 1 -5.04 20.01 23.43
C MET A 1 -5.52 19.78 22.01
N ASN A 2 -5.35 20.74 21.10
CA ASN A 2 -5.56 20.51 19.66
C ASN A 2 -4.35 19.74 19.12
N LEU A 3 -4.40 18.41 19.19
CA LEU A 3 -3.45 17.55 18.47
C LEU A 3 -3.79 17.65 16.98
N VAL A 4 -3.11 18.55 16.29
CA VAL A 4 -3.15 18.60 14.83
C VAL A 4 -2.47 17.33 14.33
N ALA A 5 -3.25 16.28 14.07
CA ALA A 5 -2.69 15.06 13.50
C ALA A 5 -2.32 15.35 12.04
N ASN A 6 -1.10 15.02 11.66
CA ASN A 6 -0.59 15.23 10.31
C ASN A 6 -0.72 13.96 9.48
N CYS A 7 -0.92 14.11 8.18
CA CYS A 7 -0.92 13.00 7.23
C CYS A 7 0.44 12.29 7.26
N LYS A 8 0.45 10.98 7.52
CA LYS A 8 1.67 10.15 7.56
C LYS A 8 2.48 10.15 6.26
N ARG A 9 1.84 10.48 5.12
CA ARG A 9 2.49 10.54 3.80
C ARG A 9 3.07 11.90 3.46
N CYS A 10 2.29 12.97 3.63
CA CYS A 10 2.63 14.30 3.10
C CYS A 10 2.79 15.38 4.16
N GLY A 11 2.64 15.04 5.45
CA GLY A 11 2.83 15.98 6.57
C GLY A 11 1.77 17.06 6.72
N LYS A 12 0.81 17.19 5.79
CA LYS A 12 -0.26 18.20 5.87
C LYS A 12 -1.22 17.92 7.04
N PRO A 13 -1.75 18.96 7.70
CA PRO A 13 -2.67 18.81 8.83
C PRO A 13 -3.99 18.17 8.38
N LEU A 14 -4.47 17.23 9.18
CA LEU A 14 -5.73 16.53 8.98
C LEU A 14 -6.86 17.28 9.69
N LYS A 15 -7.98 17.45 8.99
CA LYS A 15 -9.10 18.30 9.45
C LYS A 15 -10.30 17.51 9.98
N SER A 16 -10.50 16.27 9.52
CA SER A 16 -11.63 15.44 9.91
C SER A 16 -11.19 14.30 10.81
N ASP A 17 -12.05 13.94 11.77
CA ASP A 17 -11.82 12.80 12.68
C ASP A 17 -11.54 11.50 11.90
N MET A 18 -12.27 11.26 10.80
CA MET A 18 -12.04 10.11 9.93
C MET A 18 -10.60 10.09 9.37
N SER A 19 -10.10 11.23 8.87
CA SER A 19 -8.74 11.31 8.35
C SER A 19 -7.70 11.18 9.46
N ILE A 20 -7.96 11.76 10.63
CA ILE A 20 -7.09 11.67 11.82
C ILE A 20 -6.94 10.20 12.25
N ARG A 21 -8.06 9.47 12.39
CA ARG A 21 -8.06 8.03 12.72
C ARG A 21 -7.35 7.20 11.67
N ALA A 22 -7.58 7.49 10.39
CA ALA A 22 -6.89 6.83 9.29
C ALA A 22 -5.39 7.18 9.21
N GLY A 23 -4.97 8.31 9.78
CA GLY A 23 -3.61 8.86 9.68
C GLY A 23 -3.24 9.41 8.29
N TYR A 24 -4.19 9.50 7.37
CA TYR A 24 -3.97 9.98 6.00
C TYR A 24 -5.10 10.91 5.56
N GLY A 25 -4.74 11.94 4.79
CA GLY A 25 -5.72 12.71 4.03
C GLY A 25 -6.31 11.85 2.90
N SER A 26 -7.55 12.12 2.49
CA SER A 26 -8.31 11.31 1.52
C SER A 26 -7.54 11.02 0.21
N VAL A 27 -6.83 12.01 -0.33
CA VAL A 27 -6.00 11.85 -1.53
C VAL A 27 -4.82 10.91 -1.26
N CYS A 28 -4.09 11.12 -0.16
CA CYS A 28 -2.94 10.28 0.20
C CYS A 28 -3.35 8.85 0.52
N LYS A 29 -4.54 8.66 1.11
CA LYS A 29 -5.09 7.33 1.38
C LYS A 29 -5.40 6.58 0.07
N ARG A 30 -6.03 7.24 -0.90
CA ARG A 30 -6.29 6.63 -2.23
C ARG A 30 -4.99 6.21 -2.94
N LYS A 31 -3.97 7.08 -2.91
CA LYS A 31 -2.66 6.73 -3.49
C LYS A 31 -1.99 5.54 -2.78
N GLN A 32 -2.09 5.48 -1.45
CA GLN A 32 -1.57 4.32 -0.70
C GLN A 32 -2.24 3.02 -1.14
N VAL A 33 -3.56 3.02 -1.32
CA VAL A 33 -4.29 1.81 -1.77
C VAL A 33 -3.87 1.43 -3.19
N ALA A 34 -3.81 2.39 -4.12
CA ALA A 34 -3.38 2.12 -5.49
C ALA A 34 -1.92 1.61 -5.56
N GLU A 35 -1.03 2.11 -4.72
CA GLU A 35 0.35 1.63 -4.63
C GLU A 35 0.41 0.18 -4.09
N ALA A 36 -0.41 -0.14 -3.10
CA ALA A 36 -0.50 -1.50 -2.56
C ALA A 36 -1.08 -2.49 -3.58
N GLU A 37 -2.08 -2.08 -4.36
CA GLU A 37 -2.64 -2.88 -5.47
C GLU A 37 -1.59 -3.11 -6.57
N ALA A 38 -0.88 -2.06 -6.99
CA ALA A 38 0.19 -2.19 -7.98
C ALA A 38 1.38 -3.05 -7.49
N GLU A 39 1.71 -2.98 -6.19
CA GLU A 39 2.72 -3.86 -5.60
C GLU A 39 2.25 -5.31 -5.56
N PHE A 40 0.99 -5.54 -5.18
CA PHE A 40 0.39 -6.87 -5.21
C PHE A 40 0.42 -7.49 -6.61
N GLU A 41 0.05 -6.72 -7.64
CA GLU A 41 0.11 -7.17 -9.03
C GLU A 41 1.54 -7.50 -9.49
N ARG A 42 2.54 -6.69 -9.10
CA ARG A 42 3.94 -6.94 -9.48
C ARG A 42 4.54 -8.20 -8.85
N ILE A 43 4.04 -8.63 -7.70
CA ILE A 43 4.58 -9.79 -6.96
C ILE A 43 3.90 -11.10 -7.41
N GLN A 44 2.89 -11.04 -8.28
CA GLN A 44 2.23 -12.24 -8.79
C GLN A 44 3.22 -13.04 -9.67
N ILE A 45 3.36 -14.32 -9.35
CA ILE A 45 3.99 -15.33 -10.21
C ILE A 45 2.90 -16.28 -10.71
N THR A 46 2.99 -16.67 -11.97
CA THR A 46 2.08 -17.64 -12.56
C THR A 46 2.41 -19.06 -12.08
N ILE A 47 1.44 -19.95 -12.14
CA ILE A 47 1.66 -21.37 -11.82
C ILE A 47 2.71 -22.01 -12.75
N PHE A 48 2.79 -21.56 -14.01
CA PHE A 48 3.77 -22.06 -14.97
C PHE A 48 5.19 -21.64 -14.59
N GLU A 49 5.41 -20.39 -14.17
CA GLU A 49 6.71 -19.92 -13.67
C GLU A 49 7.17 -20.71 -12.44
N VAL A 50 6.23 -21.10 -11.57
CA VAL A 50 6.52 -21.96 -10.40
C VAL A 50 6.93 -23.36 -10.86
N ILE A 51 6.19 -23.96 -11.79
CA ILE A 51 6.49 -25.31 -12.33
C ILE A 51 7.86 -25.31 -13.01
N GLU A 52 8.14 -24.35 -13.89
CA GLU A 52 9.43 -24.20 -14.58
C GLU A 52 10.59 -24.02 -13.58
N TYR A 53 10.38 -23.20 -12.55
CA TYR A 53 11.39 -23.05 -11.49
C TYR A 53 11.64 -24.37 -10.76
N GLN A 54 10.60 -25.11 -10.39
CA GLN A 54 10.71 -26.40 -9.71
C GLN A 54 11.43 -27.44 -10.57
N GLU A 55 11.10 -27.54 -11.86
CA GLU A 55 11.76 -28.44 -12.80
C GLU A 55 13.25 -28.12 -12.95
N ARG A 56 13.62 -26.84 -13.04
CA ARG A 56 15.03 -26.42 -13.12
C ARG A 56 15.84 -26.74 -11.86
N VAL A 57 15.23 -26.68 -10.68
CA VAL A 57 15.91 -26.91 -9.39
C VAL A 57 15.93 -28.40 -9.00
N ALA A 58 15.03 -29.21 -9.57
CA ALA A 58 14.96 -30.65 -9.33
C ALA A 58 15.99 -31.47 -10.12
N VAL A 59 16.81 -30.84 -10.98
CA VAL A 59 17.89 -31.44 -11.78
C VAL A 59 19.23 -31.29 -11.09
#